data_AF-A0A347UK27-F1
#
_entry.id   AF-A0A347UK27-F1
#
_cell.length_a   1.000
_cell.length_b   1.000
_cell.length_c   1.000
_cell.angle_alpha   90.00
_cell.angle_beta   90.00
_cell.angle_gamma   90.00
#
_symmetry.space_group_name_H-M   'P 1'
#
loop_
_entity.id
_entity.type
_entity.pdbx_description
1 polymer ?
#
loop_
_entity_poly.entity_id
_entity_poly.type
_entity_poly.pdbx_seq_one_letter_code
_entity_poly.pdbx_strand_id
1 'polypeptide(L)'
;MALKPPEFVFVHSYSSTADNWHDVMLGKNGVDGRIGKAQKLADEYSIPLIANDIADARNRKLYRDLGITNLATARNTRDEVVSALKASVDGAVLFVTSPDHLPRVVRDVMAENGVRCLFAASDISFSPSGAKGVNVIEPAHEKYPVHNIRDSQSPTEPDKIASR
;
A
#
# COMPACT_ATOMS: atom_id res chain seq x y z
N MET A 1 8.84 -11.35 -18.05
CA MET A 1 7.36 -11.42 -18.00
C MET A 1 6.84 -10.02 -17.72
N ALA A 2 5.92 -9.51 -18.53
CA ALA A 2 5.21 -8.26 -18.18
C ALA A 2 4.31 -8.53 -16.97
N LEU A 3 4.31 -7.63 -15.98
CA LEU A 3 3.40 -7.72 -14.84
C LEU A 3 1.95 -7.59 -15.35
N LYS A 4 1.10 -8.56 -15.01
CA LYS A 4 -0.35 -8.45 -15.24
C LYS A 4 -0.87 -7.24 -14.45
N PRO A 5 -1.75 -6.40 -15.01
CA PRO A 5 -2.36 -5.31 -14.25
C PRO A 5 -3.11 -5.84 -13.01
N PRO A 6 -3.33 -5.00 -11.99
CA PRO A 6 -4.17 -5.36 -10.86
C PRO A 6 -5.60 -5.73 -11.31
N GLU A 7 -6.30 -6.59 -10.57
CA GLU A 7 -7.68 -6.98 -10.88
C GLU A 7 -8.68 -5.87 -10.56
N PHE A 8 -8.38 -5.07 -9.54
CA PHE A 8 -9.16 -3.92 -9.13
C PHE A 8 -8.31 -2.98 -8.28
N VAL A 9 -8.80 -1.74 -8.17
CA VAL A 9 -8.35 -0.80 -7.15
C VAL A 9 -9.23 -0.97 -5.92
N PHE A 10 -8.62 -1.11 -4.75
CA PHE A 10 -9.31 -1.16 -3.47
C PHE A 10 -9.11 0.14 -2.70
N VAL A 11 -10.18 0.92 -2.50
CA VAL A 11 -10.14 2.15 -1.73
C VAL A 11 -10.47 1.87 -0.26
N HIS A 12 -9.53 2.22 0.61
CA HIS A 12 -9.70 2.06 2.05
C HIS A 12 -10.67 3.10 2.61
N SER A 13 -11.66 2.66 3.38
CA SER A 13 -12.67 3.53 3.98
C SER A 13 -12.08 4.43 5.07
N TYR A 14 -12.78 5.53 5.35
CA TYR A 14 -12.50 6.43 6.46
C TYR A 14 -13.82 6.85 7.08
N SER A 15 -13.88 6.93 8.41
CA SER A 15 -15.14 7.22 9.12
C SER A 15 -15.72 8.54 8.67
N SER A 16 -16.98 8.55 8.25
CA SER A 16 -17.67 9.77 7.81
C SER A 16 -18.03 10.72 8.93
N THR A 17 -17.81 10.30 10.18
CA THR A 17 -17.91 11.11 11.39
C THR A 17 -16.64 11.92 11.65
N ALA A 18 -15.54 11.70 10.94
CA ALA A 18 -14.31 12.47 11.12
C ALA A 18 -14.46 13.87 10.51
N ASP A 19 -13.95 14.89 11.20
CA ASP A 19 -14.09 16.30 10.79
C ASP A 19 -13.50 16.58 9.40
N ASN A 20 -12.40 15.91 9.06
CA ASN A 20 -11.72 16.03 7.77
C ASN A 20 -12.12 14.94 6.76
N TRP A 21 -13.19 14.18 7.01
CA TRP A 21 -13.60 13.07 6.15
C TRP A 21 -13.74 13.46 4.68
N HIS A 22 -14.37 14.60 4.42
CA HIS A 22 -14.62 15.07 3.06
C HIS A 22 -13.31 15.27 2.31
N ASP A 23 -12.37 15.99 2.94
CA ASP A 23 -11.05 16.27 2.38
C ASP A 23 -10.29 14.95 2.15
N VAL A 24 -10.25 14.04 3.13
CA VAL A 24 -9.54 12.76 3.03
C VAL A 24 -10.12 11.87 1.92
N MET A 25 -11.45 11.76 1.82
CA MET A 25 -12.08 10.86 0.87
C MET A 25 -12.12 11.46 -0.55
N LEU A 26 -12.43 12.74 -0.69
CA LEU A 26 -12.75 13.37 -1.98
C LEU A 26 -11.67 14.33 -2.49
N GLY A 27 -10.81 14.85 -1.62
CA GLY A 27 -9.80 15.83 -2.00
C GLY A 27 -10.19 17.25 -1.63
N LYS A 28 -9.25 18.17 -1.86
CA LYS A 28 -9.42 19.61 -1.59
C LYS A 28 -8.43 20.42 -2.40
N ASN A 29 -8.82 21.61 -2.88
CA ASN A 29 -7.90 22.55 -3.54
C ASN A 29 -7.04 21.92 -4.66
N GLY A 30 -7.62 20.99 -5.44
CA GLY A 30 -6.93 20.32 -6.55
C GLY A 30 -5.99 19.17 -6.15
N VAL A 31 -5.88 18.83 -4.86
CA VAL A 31 -5.19 17.61 -4.43
C VAL A 31 -6.17 16.46 -4.23
N ASP A 32 -5.74 15.25 -4.56
CA ASP A 32 -6.61 14.07 -4.55
C ASP A 32 -6.81 13.52 -3.12
N GLY A 33 -8.07 13.28 -2.78
CA GLY A 33 -8.43 12.36 -1.71
C GLY A 33 -8.31 10.89 -2.15
N ARG A 34 -8.67 9.96 -1.27
CA ARG A 34 -8.58 8.52 -1.53
C ARG A 34 -9.37 8.08 -2.76
N ILE A 35 -10.62 8.54 -2.89
CA ILE A 35 -11.47 8.19 -4.04
C ILE A 35 -10.94 8.82 -5.32
N GLY A 36 -10.55 10.11 -5.28
CA GLY A 36 -9.99 10.79 -6.46
C GLY A 36 -8.75 10.08 -7.00
N LYS A 37 -7.84 9.67 -6.12
CA LYS A 37 -6.66 8.89 -6.50
C LYS A 37 -7.04 7.50 -7.04
N ALA A 38 -7.95 6.82 -6.35
CA ALA A 38 -8.36 5.48 -6.72
C ALA A 38 -9.09 5.43 -8.07
N GLN A 39 -9.92 6.43 -8.38
CA GLN A 39 -10.61 6.55 -9.66
C GLN A 39 -9.62 6.75 -10.80
N LYS A 40 -8.65 7.67 -10.66
CA LYS A 40 -7.62 7.90 -11.68
C LYS A 40 -6.85 6.62 -12.00
N LEU A 41 -6.47 5.84 -10.97
CA LEU A 41 -5.78 4.57 -11.14
C LEU A 41 -6.71 3.52 -11.78
N ALA A 42 -7.96 3.43 -11.35
CA ALA A 42 -8.95 2.51 -11.94
C ALA A 42 -9.15 2.80 -13.43
N ASP A 43 -9.25 4.08 -13.81
CA ASP A 43 -9.38 4.52 -15.20
C ASP A 43 -8.11 4.22 -16.01
N GLU A 44 -6.92 4.52 -15.46
CA GLU A 44 -5.61 4.28 -16.10
C GLU A 44 -5.41 2.81 -16.45
N TYR A 45 -5.77 1.90 -15.53
CA TYR A 45 -5.66 0.46 -15.77
C TYR A 45 -6.91 -0.15 -16.43
N SER A 46 -7.99 0.61 -16.58
CA SER A 46 -9.30 0.13 -17.05
C SER A 46 -9.84 -1.06 -16.23
N ILE A 47 -9.83 -0.91 -14.90
CA ILE A 47 -10.21 -1.95 -13.93
C ILE A 47 -11.24 -1.43 -12.92
N PRO A 48 -12.04 -2.30 -12.28
CA PRO A 48 -13.04 -1.87 -11.33
C PRO A 48 -12.45 -1.24 -10.06
N LEU A 49 -13.27 -0.38 -9.43
CA LEU A 49 -13.01 0.23 -8.13
C LEU A 49 -13.92 -0.43 -7.07
N ILE A 50 -13.30 -0.89 -5.99
CA ILE A 50 -13.95 -1.61 -4.89
C ILE A 50 -13.65 -0.90 -3.56
N ALA A 51 -14.64 -0.84 -2.67
CA ALA A 51 -14.53 -0.38 -1.29
C ALA A 51 -15.09 -1.43 -0.34
N ASN A 52 -14.89 -1.24 0.97
CA ASN A 52 -15.51 -2.10 1.97
C ASN A 52 -15.87 -1.35 3.26
N ASP A 53 -17.14 -1.01 3.42
CA ASP A 53 -17.66 -0.39 4.62
C ASP A 53 -19.07 -0.91 4.95
N ILE A 54 -19.19 -1.66 6.05
CA ILE A 54 -20.46 -2.21 6.52
C ILE A 54 -21.30 -1.18 7.27
N ALA A 55 -20.66 -0.27 8.01
CA ALA A 55 -21.30 0.47 9.09
C ALA A 55 -21.71 1.89 8.66
N ASP A 56 -20.92 2.52 7.79
CA ASP A 56 -21.06 3.94 7.51
C ASP A 56 -22.06 4.23 6.36
N ALA A 57 -23.23 4.77 6.72
CA ALA A 57 -24.28 5.08 5.75
C ALA A 57 -23.90 6.15 4.73
N ARG A 58 -23.05 7.11 5.11
CA ARG A 58 -22.63 8.20 4.23
C ARG A 58 -21.61 7.69 3.21
N ASN A 59 -20.67 6.84 3.62
CA ASN A 59 -19.79 6.13 2.70
C ASN A 59 -20.58 5.23 1.75
N ARG A 60 -21.53 4.43 2.25
CA ARG A 60 -22.39 3.58 1.38
C ARG A 60 -23.15 4.39 0.33
N LYS A 61 -23.70 5.55 0.71
CA LYS A 61 -24.36 6.47 -0.24
C LYS A 61 -23.36 6.97 -1.27
N LEU A 62 -22.20 7.47 -0.83
CA LEU A 62 -21.15 7.98 -1.70
C LEU A 62 -20.67 6.92 -2.71
N TYR A 63 -20.40 5.70 -2.26
CA TYR A 63 -19.96 4.61 -3.14
C TYR A 63 -21.00 4.29 -4.20
N ARG A 64 -22.28 4.19 -3.83
CA ARG A 64 -23.37 3.96 -4.78
C ARG A 64 -23.47 5.09 -5.82
N ASP A 65 -23.40 6.34 -5.38
CA ASP A 65 -23.53 7.50 -6.25
C ASP A 65 -22.36 7.59 -7.26
N LEU A 66 -21.20 7.01 -6.92
CA LEU A 66 -20.01 6.94 -7.76
C LEU A 66 -19.83 5.61 -8.53
N GLY A 67 -20.76 4.65 -8.37
CA GLY A 67 -20.63 3.33 -9.00
C GLY A 67 -19.50 2.45 -8.43
N ILE A 68 -19.05 2.73 -7.20
CA ILE A 68 -18.03 1.94 -6.50
C ILE A 68 -18.68 0.71 -5.87
N THR A 69 -18.16 -0.47 -6.17
CA THR A 69 -18.64 -1.72 -5.55
C THR A 69 -18.25 -1.74 -4.08
N ASN A 70 -19.23 -1.79 -3.17
CA ASN A 70 -18.98 -1.94 -1.74
C ASN A 70 -19.21 -3.40 -1.31
N LEU A 71 -18.16 -4.06 -0.79
CA LEU A 71 -18.27 -5.41 -0.25
C LEU A 71 -19.13 -5.48 1.03
N ALA A 72 -19.19 -4.37 1.79
CA ALA A 72 -20.02 -4.22 2.99
C ALA A 72 -19.84 -5.32 4.05
N THR A 73 -18.62 -5.82 4.24
CA THR A 73 -18.27 -6.86 5.23
C THR A 73 -17.38 -6.34 6.35
N ALA A 74 -16.58 -5.30 6.11
CA ALA A 74 -15.49 -4.92 7.01
C ALA A 74 -15.94 -4.00 8.14
N ARG A 75 -15.43 -4.27 9.35
CA ARG A 75 -15.65 -3.44 10.56
C ARG A 75 -14.40 -2.68 10.98
N ASN A 76 -13.25 -3.03 10.43
CA ASN A 76 -11.95 -2.44 10.73
C ASN A 76 -10.99 -2.64 9.54
N THR A 77 -9.83 -1.98 9.57
CA THR A 77 -8.79 -2.05 8.52
C THR A 77 -8.36 -3.47 8.17
N ARG A 78 -8.22 -4.37 9.14
CA ARG A 78 -7.80 -5.74 8.88
C ARG A 78 -8.88 -6.49 8.11
N ASP A 79 -10.16 -6.31 8.47
CA ASP A 79 -11.28 -6.91 7.75
C ASP A 79 -11.37 -6.39 6.30
N GLU A 80 -11.06 -5.11 6.07
CA GLU A 80 -11.00 -4.51 4.73
C GLU A 80 -9.93 -5.21 3.90
N VAL A 81 -8.71 -5.34 4.43
CA VAL A 81 -7.59 -6.04 3.79
C VAL A 81 -7.94 -7.49 3.48
N VAL A 82 -8.43 -8.25 4.46
CA VAL A 82 -8.80 -9.66 4.27
C VAL A 82 -9.88 -9.81 3.20
N SER A 83 -10.88 -8.94 3.19
CA SER A 83 -11.96 -9.01 2.21
C SER A 83 -11.48 -8.65 0.80
N ALA A 84 -10.59 -7.67 0.67
CA ALA A 84 -9.95 -7.33 -0.61
C ALA A 84 -9.12 -8.51 -1.13
N LEU A 85 -8.27 -9.10 -0.30
CA LEU A 85 -7.46 -10.25 -0.69
C LEU A 85 -8.31 -11.46 -1.10
N LYS A 86 -9.44 -11.71 -0.41
CA LYS A 86 -10.39 -12.77 -0.77
C LYS A 86 -11.18 -12.49 -2.06
N ALA A 87 -11.40 -11.23 -2.39
CA ALA A 87 -12.09 -10.84 -3.62
C ALA A 87 -11.21 -10.97 -4.86
N SER A 88 -9.88 -10.96 -4.68
CA SER A 88 -8.92 -11.25 -5.74
C SER A 88 -8.88 -12.74 -6.04
N VAL A 89 -8.89 -13.12 -7.32
CA VAL A 89 -8.82 -14.52 -7.75
C VAL A 89 -7.39 -14.89 -8.13
N ASP A 90 -6.86 -14.25 -9.16
CA ASP A 90 -5.57 -14.60 -9.79
C ASP A 90 -4.72 -13.37 -10.12
N GLY A 91 -5.06 -12.21 -9.55
CA GLY A 91 -4.49 -10.92 -9.88
C GLY A 91 -3.78 -10.27 -8.72
N ALA A 92 -3.35 -9.04 -8.95
CA ALA A 92 -2.89 -8.18 -7.87
C ALA A 92 -4.02 -7.26 -7.40
N VAL A 93 -4.03 -6.92 -6.11
CA VAL A 93 -4.91 -5.85 -5.59
C VAL A 93 -4.10 -4.56 -5.51
N LEU A 94 -4.63 -3.46 -6.05
CA LEU A 94 -4.03 -2.13 -5.86
C LEU A 94 -4.74 -1.40 -4.71
N PHE A 95 -4.12 -1.38 -3.54
CA PHE A 95 -4.64 -0.69 -2.37
C PHE A 95 -4.37 0.81 -2.43
N VAL A 96 -5.42 1.62 -2.25
CA VAL A 96 -5.35 3.08 -2.16
C VAL A 96 -5.84 3.55 -0.80
N THR A 97 -5.00 4.30 -0.10
CA THR A 97 -5.32 4.89 1.21
C THR A 97 -4.59 6.22 1.41
N SER A 98 -4.69 6.83 2.59
CA SER A 98 -3.94 8.06 2.90
C SER A 98 -2.48 7.72 3.29
N PRO A 99 -1.52 8.64 3.08
CA PRO A 99 -0.09 8.34 3.21
C PRO A 99 0.32 7.88 4.61
N ASP A 100 -0.37 8.37 5.64
CA ASP A 100 -0.17 8.03 7.05
C ASP A 100 -0.91 6.76 7.51
N HIS A 101 -1.87 6.28 6.73
CA HIS A 101 -2.52 4.98 6.96
C HIS A 101 -1.82 3.86 6.17
N LEU A 102 -1.14 4.20 5.08
CA LEU A 102 -0.54 3.23 4.17
C LEU A 102 0.36 2.19 4.86
N PRO A 103 1.27 2.56 5.79
CA PRO A 103 2.10 1.57 6.47
C PRO A 103 1.31 0.50 7.22
N ARG A 104 0.15 0.87 7.80
CA ARG A 104 -0.75 -0.08 8.46
C ARG A 104 -1.39 -1.04 7.46
N VAL A 105 -1.83 -0.54 6.31
CA VAL A 105 -2.41 -1.40 5.24
C VAL A 105 -1.36 -2.37 4.71
N VAL A 106 -0.14 -1.90 4.44
CA VAL A 106 0.98 -2.75 4.00
C VAL A 106 1.26 -3.84 5.03
N ARG A 107 1.38 -3.47 6.32
CA ARG A 107 1.59 -4.42 7.41
C ARG A 107 0.49 -5.49 7.46
N ASP A 108 -0.77 -5.07 7.40
CA ASP A 108 -1.91 -5.97 7.50
C ASP A 108 -1.99 -6.89 6.26
N VAL A 109 -1.66 -6.39 5.06
CA VAL A 109 -1.55 -7.22 3.83
C VAL A 109 -0.46 -8.28 3.97
N MET A 110 0.72 -7.90 4.46
CA MET A 110 1.84 -8.84 4.67
C MET A 110 1.51 -9.89 5.72
N ALA A 111 0.85 -9.50 6.82
CA ALA A 111 0.41 -10.41 7.86
C ALA A 111 -0.61 -11.46 7.37
N GLU A 112 -1.38 -11.11 6.33
CA GLU A 112 -2.35 -12.00 5.67
C GLU A 112 -1.77 -12.72 4.44
N ASN A 113 -0.44 -12.74 4.27
CA ASN A 113 0.29 -13.36 3.15
C ASN A 113 -0.14 -12.83 1.76
N GLY A 114 -0.51 -11.55 1.66
CA GLY A 114 -0.82 -10.89 0.39
C GLY A 114 0.44 -10.67 -0.45
N VAL A 115 0.77 -11.63 -1.32
CA VAL A 115 2.01 -11.63 -2.14
C VAL A 115 1.87 -10.90 -3.47
N ARG A 116 0.65 -10.52 -3.87
CA ARG A 116 0.36 -9.84 -5.14
C ARG A 116 -0.42 -8.56 -4.86
N CYS A 117 0.28 -7.56 -4.35
CA CYS A 117 -0.33 -6.31 -3.96
C CYS A 117 0.51 -5.13 -4.44
N LEU A 118 -0.18 -4.11 -4.92
CA LEU A 118 0.37 -2.80 -5.22
C LEU A 118 -0.22 -1.80 -4.23
N PHE A 119 0.50 -0.71 -4.00
CA PHE A 119 0.18 0.26 -2.96
C PHE A 119 0.31 1.67 -3.51
N ALA A 120 -0.71 2.48 -3.30
CA ALA A 120 -0.70 3.90 -3.63
C ALA A 120 -1.30 4.73 -2.48
N ALA A 121 -0.82 5.96 -2.36
CA ALA A 121 -1.33 6.94 -1.41
C ALA A 121 -2.08 8.05 -2.15
N SER A 122 -3.14 8.56 -1.53
CA SER A 122 -3.71 9.86 -1.85
C SER A 122 -2.79 11.00 -1.40
N ASP A 123 -3.12 12.24 -1.75
CA ASP A 123 -2.31 13.40 -1.38
C ASP A 123 -2.65 13.88 0.05
N ILE A 124 -3.90 13.69 0.48
CA ILE A 124 -4.38 14.12 1.79
C ILE A 124 -4.18 13.03 2.85
N SER A 125 -3.54 13.41 3.96
CA SER A 125 -3.39 12.59 5.17
C SER A 125 -4.69 12.51 5.97
N PHE A 126 -4.96 11.38 6.63
CA PHE A 126 -6.14 11.28 7.51
C PHE A 126 -5.90 11.91 8.88
N SER A 127 -4.65 11.97 9.33
CA SER A 127 -4.23 12.62 10.57
C SER A 127 -3.59 14.00 10.31
N PRO A 128 -3.63 14.93 11.28
CA PRO A 128 -2.95 16.23 11.18
C PRO A 128 -1.43 16.12 11.03
N SER A 129 -0.82 15.12 11.65
CA SER A 129 0.63 14.89 11.61
C SER A 129 1.11 14.29 10.28
N GLY A 130 0.19 13.73 9.50
CA GLY A 130 0.47 13.04 8.25
C GLY A 130 1.52 11.94 8.40
N ALA A 131 2.23 11.64 7.31
CA ALA A 131 3.23 10.58 7.28
C ALA A 131 4.34 10.77 8.33
N LYS A 132 4.67 12.01 8.69
CA LYS A 132 5.66 12.34 9.72
C LYS A 132 5.25 11.89 11.12
N GLY A 133 3.95 11.72 11.36
CA GLY A 133 3.41 11.23 12.63
C GLY A 133 3.39 9.71 12.75
N VAL A 134 3.75 8.98 11.69
CA VAL A 134 3.78 7.51 11.73
C VAL A 134 4.99 7.06 12.54
N ASN A 135 4.74 6.42 13.67
CA ASN A 135 5.78 5.77 14.45
C ASN A 135 5.98 4.33 13.96
N VAL A 136 7.16 4.03 13.44
CA VAL A 136 7.56 2.67 13.04
C VAL A 136 8.51 2.14 14.11
N ILE A 137 8.06 1.13 14.84
CA ILE A 137 8.89 0.41 15.81
C ILE A 137 9.52 -0.76 15.06
N GLU A 138 10.68 -0.54 14.45
CA GLU A 138 11.50 -1.63 13.92
C GLU A 138 12.11 -2.41 15.11
N PRO A 139 12.25 -3.75 15.03
CA PRO A 139 13.25 -4.40 15.86
C PRO A 139 14.61 -3.77 15.53
N ALA A 140 15.51 -3.65 16.51
CA ALA A 140 16.85 -3.13 16.27
C ALA A 140 17.55 -3.99 15.20
N HIS A 141 17.65 -3.47 13.98
CA HIS A 141 18.51 -4.06 12.97
C HIS A 141 19.94 -3.67 13.33
N GLU A 142 20.72 -4.60 13.88
CA GLU A 142 22.16 -4.47 13.87
C GLU A 142 22.56 -4.32 12.39
N LYS A 143 23.01 -3.14 11.99
CA LYS A 143 23.77 -3.00 10.75
C LYS A 143 24.97 -3.92 10.93
N TYR A 144 25.01 -5.03 10.18
CA TYR A 144 26.18 -5.91 10.18
C TYR A 144 27.43 -5.02 10.12
N PRO A 145 28.40 -5.19 11.04
CA PRO A 145 29.62 -4.43 10.96
C PRO A 145 30.20 -4.66 9.56
N VAL A 146 30.54 -3.57 8.88
CA VAL A 146 31.25 -3.63 7.61
C VAL A 146 32.54 -4.38 7.90
N HIS A 147 32.59 -5.67 7.59
CA HIS A 147 33.86 -6.36 7.47
C HIS A 147 34.59 -5.64 6.34
N ASN A 148 35.58 -4.84 6.70
CA ASN A 148 36.54 -4.31 5.74
C ASN A 148 37.13 -5.52 5.01
N ILE A 149 36.62 -5.83 3.82
CA ILE A 149 37.27 -6.73 2.87
C ILE A 149 38.44 -5.94 2.27
N ARG A 150 39.41 -5.65 3.11
CA ARG A 150 40.73 -5.12 2.76
C ARG A 150 41.69 -5.58 3.84
N ASP A 151 41.96 -6.87 3.85
CA ASP A 151 43.26 -7.39 4.27
C ASP A 151 43.58 -8.63 3.41
N SER A 152 44.46 -8.38 2.45
CA SER A 152 45.51 -9.27 1.98
C SER A 152 45.13 -10.73 1.65
N GLN A 153 44.60 -10.96 0.45
CA GLN A 153 45.17 -12.04 -0.37
C GLN A 153 46.40 -11.46 -1.07
N SER A 154 47.57 -11.73 -0.53
CA SER A 154 48.85 -11.49 -1.20
C SER A 154 48.88 -12.31 -2.50
N PRO A 155 49.22 -11.73 -3.65
CA PRO A 155 49.40 -12.51 -4.87
C PRO A 155 50.62 -13.42 -4.69
N THR A 156 50.41 -14.74 -4.79
CA THR A 156 51.48 -15.71 -4.95
C THR A 156 52.25 -15.39 -6.23
N GLU A 157 53.56 -15.16 -6.10
CA GLU A 157 54.50 -14.94 -7.21
C GLU A 157 54.45 -16.12 -8.22
N PRO A 158 54.68 -15.86 -9.52
CA PRO A 158 54.82 -16.91 -10.52
C PRO A 158 56.20 -17.59 -10.43
N ASP A 159 56.16 -18.93 -10.56
CA ASP A 159 57.30 -19.84 -10.56
C ASP A 159 58.47 -19.39 -11.46
N LYS A 160 59.67 -19.37 -10.88
CA LYS A 160 60.92 -19.30 -11.64
C LYS A 160 61.18 -20.63 -12.32
N ILE A 161 61.06 -20.63 -13.65
CA ILE A 161 61.59 -21.66 -14.54
C ILE A 161 63.11 -21.74 -14.34
N ALA A 162 63.60 -22.85 -13.79
CA ALA A 162 65.01 -23.21 -13.83
C ALA A 162 65.22 -24.23 -14.96
N SER A 163 65.91 -23.77 -15.99
CA SER A 163 66.52 -24.56 -17.06
C SER A 163 67.56 -25.54 -16.52
N ARG A 164 67.43 -26.82 -16.88
CA ARG A 164 68.50 -27.73 -17.34
C ARG A 164 67.91 -28.99 -17.95
#